data_AF-A0A7S3IMZ7-F1
#
_entry.id   AF-A0A7S3IMZ7-F1
#
_cell.length_a   1.000
_cell.length_b   1.000
_cell.length_c   1.000
_cell.angle_alpha   90.00
_cell.angle_beta   90.00
_cell.angle_gamma   90.00
#
_symmetry.space_group_name_H-M   'P 1'
#
loop_
_entity.id
_entity.type
_entity.pdbx_description
1 polymer ?
#
loop_
_entity_poly.entity_id
_entity_poly.type
_entity_poly.pdbx_seq_one_letter_code
_entity_poly.pdbx_strand_id
1 'polypeptide(L)'
;LYITGSLITANIFANVTVIISNINSRTQKQQENLNLANTTMCNMLLPEHLRDDIREFLVTTQNNLDNQNELDHFMQMISPSLRNRVTKHIFIKAIQSNPI
;
A
#
# COMPACT_ATOMS: atom_id res chain seq x y z
N LEU A 1 -11.15 -39.43 -7.15
CA LEU A 1 -9.98 -38.62 -6.74
C LEU A 1 -9.63 -37.49 -7.72
N TYR A 2 -9.83 -37.66 -9.04
CA TYR A 2 -9.54 -36.60 -10.02
C TYR A 2 -10.44 -35.36 -9.92
N ILE A 3 -11.75 -35.54 -9.66
CA ILE A 3 -12.72 -34.44 -9.55
C ILE A 3 -12.47 -33.59 -8.28
N THR A 4 -12.10 -34.25 -7.18
CA THR A 4 -11.72 -33.58 -5.93
C THR A 4 -10.41 -32.80 -6.09
N GLY A 5 -9.44 -33.34 -6.84
CA GLY A 5 -8.20 -32.63 -7.18
C GLY A 5 -8.47 -31.39 -8.04
N SER A 6 -9.30 -31.51 -9.09
CA SER A 6 -9.65 -30.36 -9.94
C SER A 6 -10.45 -29.28 -9.19
N LEU A 7 -11.30 -29.66 -8.23
CA LEU A 7 -12.04 -28.70 -7.39
C LEU A 7 -11.10 -27.89 -6.47
N ILE A 8 -10.12 -28.55 -5.86
CA ILE A 8 -9.12 -27.88 -5.00
C ILE A 8 -8.27 -26.92 -5.83
N THR A 9 -7.77 -27.37 -6.99
CA THR A 9 -6.99 -26.52 -7.89
C THR A 9 -7.79 -25.32 -8.39
N ALA A 10 -9.06 -25.50 -8.77
CA ALA A 10 -9.92 -24.40 -9.21
C ALA A 10 -10.14 -23.35 -8.11
N ASN A 11 -10.31 -23.76 -6.85
CA ASN A 11 -10.46 -22.84 -5.72
C ASN A 11 -9.18 -22.01 -5.50
N ILE A 12 -8.01 -22.65 -5.57
CA ILE A 12 -6.72 -21.97 -5.48
C ILE A 12 -6.57 -20.95 -6.62
N PHE A 13 -6.87 -21.35 -7.86
CA PHE A 13 -6.80 -20.44 -9.02
C PHE A 13 -7.78 -19.27 -8.91
N ALA A 14 -8.99 -19.49 -8.41
CA ALA A 14 -9.95 -18.43 -8.17
C ALA A 14 -9.43 -17.41 -7.15
N ASN A 15 -8.91 -17.87 -6.01
CA ASN A 15 -8.34 -16.98 -4.99
C ASN A 15 -7.10 -16.23 -5.51
N VAL A 16 -6.20 -16.91 -6.22
CA VAL A 16 -5.03 -16.27 -6.85
C VAL A 16 -5.47 -15.21 -7.87
N THR A 17 -6.52 -15.50 -8.66
CA THR A 17 -7.08 -14.54 -9.62
C THR A 17 -7.63 -13.30 -8.92
N VAL A 18 -8.33 -13.47 -7.79
CA VAL A 18 -8.85 -12.37 -6.98
C VAL A 18 -7.72 -11.56 -6.32
N ILE A 19 -6.66 -12.21 -5.87
CA ILE A 19 -5.49 -11.52 -5.31
C ILE A 19 -4.79 -10.70 -6.41
N ILE A 20 -4.57 -11.29 -7.58
CA ILE A 20 -3.96 -10.60 -8.73
C ILE A 20 -4.83 -9.44 -9.19
N SER A 21 -6.15 -9.61 -9.27
CA SER A 21 -7.06 -8.51 -9.66
C SER A 21 -7.02 -7.38 -8.65
N ASN A 22 -6.96 -7.67 -7.35
CA ASN A 22 -6.80 -6.66 -6.31
C ASN A 22 -5.45 -5.93 -6.41
N ILE A 23 -4.34 -6.65 -6.60
CA ILE A 23 -3.01 -6.04 -6.79
C ILE A 23 -3.02 -5.13 -8.03
N ASN A 24 -3.50 -5.65 -9.16
CA ASN A 24 -3.59 -4.87 -10.40
C ASN A 24 -4.48 -3.64 -10.24
N SER A 25 -5.59 -3.74 -9.51
CA SER A 25 -6.48 -2.60 -9.28
C SER A 25 -5.80 -1.46 -8.50
N ARG A 26 -4.92 -1.80 -7.54
CA ARG A 26 -4.14 -0.81 -6.78
C ARG A 26 -3.08 -0.16 -7.67
N THR A 27 -2.31 -0.95 -8.42
CA THR A 27 -1.30 -0.45 -9.36
C THR A 27 -1.92 0.41 -10.46
N GLN A 28 -3.10 0.03 -10.98
CA GLN A 28 -3.83 0.82 -11.99
C GLN A 28 -4.23 2.19 -11.45
N LYS A 29 -4.84 2.27 -10.26
CA LYS A 29 -5.19 3.56 -9.64
C LYS A 29 -3.97 4.44 -9.40
N GLN A 30 -2.86 3.84 -8.97
CA GLN A 30 -1.61 4.58 -8.79
C GLN A 30 -1.09 5.14 -10.13
N GLN A 31 -1.11 4.32 -11.19
CA GLN A 31 -0.70 4.75 -12.52
C GLN A 31 -1.61 5.85 -13.09
N GLU A 32 -2.93 5.75 -12.88
CA GLU A 32 -3.90 6.77 -13.27
C GLU A 32 -3.62 8.11 -12.60
N ASN A 33 -3.35 8.10 -11.29
CA ASN A 33 -2.99 9.31 -10.54
C ASN A 33 -1.68 9.94 -11.04
N LEU A 34 -0.66 9.14 -11.34
CA LEU A 34 0.60 9.62 -11.92
C LEU A 34 0.39 10.19 -13.33
N ASN A 35 -0.45 9.55 -14.15
CA ASN A 35 -0.77 10.04 -15.49
C ASN A 35 -1.53 11.38 -15.44
N LEU A 36 -2.48 11.53 -14.50
CA LEU A 36 -3.19 12.78 -14.28
C LEU A 36 -2.24 13.90 -13.84
N ALA A 37 -1.35 13.61 -12.89
CA ALA A 37 -0.33 14.57 -12.44
C ALA A 37 0.59 14.97 -13.59
N ASN A 38 1.11 13.99 -14.36
CA ASN A 38 1.94 14.25 -15.54
C ASN A 38 1.24 15.13 -16.57
N THR A 39 -0.01 14.82 -16.89
CA THR A 39 -0.81 15.62 -17.85
C THR A 39 -0.99 17.04 -17.35
N THR A 40 -1.31 17.21 -16.06
CA THR A 40 -1.48 18.52 -15.42
C THR A 40 -0.18 19.33 -15.46
N MET A 41 0.95 18.71 -15.12
CA MET A 41 2.27 19.35 -15.15
C MET A 41 2.69 19.78 -16.56
N CYS A 42 2.41 18.95 -17.57
CA CYS A 42 2.65 19.30 -18.98
C CYS A 42 1.78 20.48 -19.43
N ASN A 43 0.50 20.49 -19.04
CA ASN A 43 -0.43 21.58 -19.36
C ASN A 43 -0.02 22.91 -18.70
N MET A 44 0.61 22.85 -17.53
CA MET A 44 1.16 24.01 -16.82
C MET A 44 2.54 24.44 -17.32
N LEU A 45 3.11 23.74 -18.32
CA LEU A 45 4.43 24.03 -18.90
C LEU A 45 5.55 24.04 -17.84
N LEU A 46 5.46 23.18 -16.82
CA LEU A 46 6.48 23.10 -15.79
C LEU A 46 7.82 22.64 -16.39
N PRO A 47 8.96 23.18 -15.93
CA PRO A 47 10.27 22.73 -16.38
C PRO A 47 10.54 21.28 -15.92
N GLU A 48 11.35 20.52 -16.66
CA GLU A 48 11.55 19.07 -16.42
C GLU A 48 12.04 18.76 -15.01
N HIS A 49 13.00 19.53 -14.49
CA HIS A 49 13.53 19.33 -13.13
C HIS A 49 12.41 19.39 -12.07
N LEU A 50 11.49 20.34 -12.19
CA LEU A 50 10.38 20.48 -11.25
C LEU A 50 9.36 19.35 -11.40
N ARG A 51 9.18 18.83 -12.63
CA ARG A 51 8.32 17.67 -12.88
C ARG A 51 8.90 16.40 -12.25
N ASP A 52 10.22 16.22 -12.33
CA ASP A 52 10.91 15.10 -11.69
C ASP A 52 10.78 15.14 -10.17
N ASP A 53 11.01 16.31 -9.55
CA ASP A 53 10.84 16.50 -8.11
C ASP A 53 9.40 16.19 -7.65
N ILE A 54 8.40 16.65 -8.42
CA ILE A 54 6.98 16.38 -8.11
C ILE A 54 6.66 14.89 -8.26
N ARG A 55 7.18 14.19 -9.28
CA ARG A 55 6.98 12.74 -9.47
C ARG A 55 7.58 11.97 -8.31
N GLU A 56 8.82 12.27 -7.93
CA GLU A 56 9.51 11.62 -6.82
C GLU A 56 8.75 11.83 -5.51
N PHE A 57 8.30 13.06 -5.26
CA PHE A 57 7.48 13.38 -4.10
C PHE A 57 6.16 12.60 -4.09
N LEU A 58 5.44 12.54 -5.21
CA LEU A 58 4.17 11.81 -5.32
C LEU A 58 4.35 10.31 -5.09
N VAL A 59 5.37 9.69 -5.67
CA VAL A 59 5.64 8.25 -5.46
C VAL A 59 5.99 7.99 -4.00
N THR A 60 6.87 8.79 -3.42
CA THR A 60 7.30 8.62 -2.02
C THR A 60 6.15 8.84 -1.04
N THR A 61 5.36 9.89 -1.26
CA THR A 61 4.22 10.24 -0.40
C THR A 61 3.11 9.20 -0.49
N GLN A 62 2.78 8.74 -1.70
CA GLN A 62 1.76 7.70 -1.89
C GLN A 62 2.15 6.40 -1.17
N ASN A 63 3.39 5.94 -1.35
CA ASN A 63 3.88 4.74 -0.67
C ASN A 63 3.81 4.89 0.86
N ASN A 64 4.11 6.08 1.40
CA ASN A 64 4.04 6.33 2.84
C ASN A 64 2.58 6.36 3.36
N LEU A 65 1.68 7.07 2.66
CA LEU A 65 0.26 7.13 3.00
C LEU A 65 -0.41 5.75 2.96
N ASP A 66 -0.10 4.93 1.95
CA ASP A 66 -0.65 3.59 1.84
C ASP A 66 -0.21 2.70 3.00
N ASN A 67 1.07 2.76 3.38
CA ASN A 67 1.59 2.04 4.54
C ASN A 67 0.94 2.50 5.85
N GLN A 68 0.69 3.81 6.00
CA GLN A 68 0.01 4.35 7.18
C GLN A 68 -1.45 3.91 7.26
N ASN A 69 -2.18 3.99 6.15
CA ASN A 69 -3.57 3.54 6.07
C ASN A 69 -3.70 2.04 6.36
N GLU A 70 -2.78 1.21 5.85
CA GLU A 70 -2.76 -0.22 6.10
C GLU A 70 -2.46 -0.53 7.58
N LEU A 71 -1.51 0.18 8.19
CA LEU A 71 -1.23 0.07 9.62
C LEU A 71 -2.45 0.47 10.47
N ASP A 72 -3.09 1.59 10.16
CA ASP A 72 -4.27 2.05 10.88
C ASP A 72 -5.43 1.06 10.76
N HIS A 73 -5.66 0.53 9.56
CA HIS A 73 -6.68 -0.47 9.33
C HIS A 73 -6.39 -1.77 10.10
N PHE A 74 -5.15 -2.26 10.05
CA PHE A 74 -4.71 -3.40 10.84
C PHE A 74 -4.93 -3.18 12.34
N MET A 75 -4.56 -2.00 12.85
CA MET A 75 -4.74 -1.64 14.25
C MET A 75 -6.22 -1.58 14.64
N GLN A 76 -7.14 -1.24 13.72
CA GLN A 76 -8.59 -1.22 13.94
C GLN A 76 -9.22 -2.63 13.93
N MET A 77 -8.62 -3.59 13.23
CA MET A 77 -9.10 -4.98 13.18
C MET A 77 -8.81 -5.78 14.47
N ILE A 78 -7.80 -5.38 15.23
CA ILE A 78 -7.37 -6.09 16.44
C ILE A 78 -8.00 -5.49 17.72
N SER A 79 -8.17 -6.33 18.74
CA SER A 79 -8.74 -5.89 20.02
C SER A 79 -7.84 -4.86 20.72
N PRO A 80 -8.38 -3.99 21.59
CA PRO A 80 -7.59 -2.97 22.29
C PRO A 80 -6.42 -3.53 23.10
N SER A 81 -6.57 -4.72 23.69
CA SER A 81 -5.49 -5.39 24.44
C SER A 81 -4.36 -5.87 23.54
N LEU A 82 -4.67 -6.39 22.33
CA LEU A 82 -3.66 -6.75 21.34
C LEU A 82 -3.00 -5.50 20.75
N ARG A 83 -3.78 -4.45 20.45
CA ARG A 83 -3.25 -3.17 19.98
C ARG A 83 -2.19 -2.62 20.92
N ASN A 84 -2.45 -2.59 22.23
CA ASN A 84 -1.47 -2.14 23.22
C ASN A 84 -0.16 -2.96 23.21
N ARG A 85 -0.25 -4.28 23.04
CA ARG A 85 0.93 -5.15 22.96
C ARG A 85 1.74 -4.90 21.69
N VAL A 86 1.06 -4.76 20.56
CA VAL A 86 1.67 -4.47 19.25
C VAL A 86 2.35 -3.09 19.28
N THR A 87 1.63 -2.04 19.71
CA THR A 87 2.18 -0.68 19.83
C THR A 87 3.42 -0.68 20.74
N LYS A 88 3.35 -1.32 21.91
CA LYS A 88 4.50 -1.42 22.82
C LYS A 88 5.69 -2.07 22.13
N HIS A 89 5.48 -3.13 21.36
CA HIS A 89 6.56 -3.83 20.66
C HIS A 89 7.19 -3.00 19.52
N ILE A 90 6.37 -2.31 18.72
CA ILE A 90 6.84 -1.47 17.60
C ILE A 90 7.66 -0.30 18.11
N PHE A 91 7.21 0.37 19.18
CA PHE A 91 7.83 1.60 19.67
C PHE A 91 8.88 1.41 20.76
N ILE A 92 9.11 0.19 21.27
CA ILE A 92 10.04 -0.02 22.39
C ILE A 92 11.46 0.43 22.07
N LYS A 93 11.94 0.19 20.84
CA LYS A 93 13.27 0.62 20.41
C LYS A 93 13.38 2.15 20.35
N ALA A 94 12.36 2.82 19.82
CA ALA A 94 12.31 4.27 19.73
C ALA A 94 12.27 4.93 21.13
N ILE A 95 11.50 4.35 22.06
CA ILE A 95 11.40 4.82 23.44
C ILE A 95 12.70 4.59 24.21
N GLN A 96 13.39 3.47 24.00
CA GLN A 96 14.67 3.17 24.65
C GLN A 96 15.84 4.01 24.13
N SER A 97 15.78 4.47 22.87
CA SER A 97 16.81 5.32 22.28
C SER A 97 16.70 6.80 22.62
N ASN A 98 15.61 7.24 23.27
CA ASN A 98 15.47 8.59 23.81
C ASN A 98 15.33 8.52 25.35
N PRO A 99 16.44 8.56 26.11
CA PRO A 99 16.35 8.89 27.52
C PRO A 99 15.79 10.31 27.63
N ILE A 100 14.68 10.44 28.36
CA ILE A 100 14.06 11.72 28.73
C ILE A 100 15.05 12.55 29.54
#